data_AF-A0AAX3NA56-F1
#
_entry.id   AF-A0AAX3NA56-F1
#
_cell.length_a   1.000
_cell.length_b   1.000
_cell.length_c   1.000
_cell.angle_alpha   90.00
_cell.angle_beta   90.00
_cell.angle_gamma   90.00
#
_symmetry.space_group_name_H-M   'P 1'
#
loop_
_entity.id
_entity.type
_entity.pdbx_description
1 polymer ?
#
loop_
_entity_poly.entity_id
_entity_poly.type
_entity_poly.pdbx_seq_one_letter_code
_entity_poly.pdbx_strand_id
1 'polypeptide(L)'
;MRVVNSLRNSSFTIIQKIIGMLLGFVTRTVFIYTLGISYQGLNGLFTSILSMLSIAELGIGSAIVFNMYRYIAEKDIETMKSLMHFYRTAYRIVAAIVLLLGLLLLPFLNFFSSYQGIHDNIFIIYLLFLANSVAGYLFSYKRSILYADQKNYIVNIFDTLYTIVVNLAYIIVLFAFKSFALYLISALLFSIIENLFIQSYADRRYPWLKEKNVRKLEPEILQRFKKQIYGMFYHNIGTFVVMGSDSLVITKFLGLTTMGLYSNYTLITGNISGLLMAALGGLTASIGNLLTEKNTEKSFDVYKNLSFATFWIFSSVSSAVLLAMQPFIAVWLGDKFTLSFPVLLMIVLNFYVLGMRKPIRLFQDASGIFYENRHIPVIGAVLNLGFSLFFVTFMGLTGVLLGTFLSTLILYGYSFPKYIYSPLFNRPISDYIIEQLKYLAIFGCILLLSSASTLLLSRITNNWISLMASIILALVLPNGFLFLIYHQTSEFQYFKSLLYRIVKRT
;
A
#
# COMPACT_ATOMS: atom_id res chain seq x y z
N MET A 1 5.75 -19.36 22.30
CA MET A 1 4.45 -18.74 21.93
C MET A 1 4.57 -17.59 20.92
N ARG A 2 5.35 -16.52 21.15
CA ARG A 2 5.42 -15.35 20.25
C ARG A 2 5.94 -15.68 18.83
N VAL A 3 6.98 -16.51 18.70
CA VAL A 3 7.54 -16.92 17.39
C VAL A 3 6.54 -17.74 16.58
N VAL A 4 5.84 -18.70 17.20
CA VAL A 4 4.80 -19.52 16.55
C VAL A 4 3.63 -18.67 16.08
N ASN A 5 3.18 -17.72 16.90
CA ASN A 5 2.12 -16.79 16.50
C ASN A 5 2.55 -15.86 15.37
N SER A 6 3.82 -15.41 15.37
CA SER A 6 4.38 -14.59 14.29
C SER A 6 4.46 -15.35 12.96
N LEU A 7 4.96 -16.59 12.97
CA LEU A 7 5.04 -17.44 11.77
C LEU A 7 3.64 -17.74 11.23
N ARG A 8 2.71 -18.13 12.12
CA ARG A 8 1.30 -18.34 11.75
C ARG A 8 0.70 -17.07 11.13
N ASN A 9 0.93 -15.90 11.73
CA ASN A 9 0.42 -14.64 11.21
C ASN A 9 0.95 -14.34 9.79
N SER A 10 2.25 -14.54 9.55
CA SER A 10 2.85 -14.34 8.23
C SER A 10 2.26 -15.28 7.17
N SER A 11 2.11 -16.58 7.48
CA SER A 11 1.54 -17.56 6.55
C SER A 11 0.07 -17.24 6.21
N PHE A 12 -0.76 -16.94 7.21
CA PHE A 12 -2.16 -16.56 6.98
C PHE A 12 -2.26 -15.27 6.16
N THR A 13 -1.37 -14.30 6.39
CA THR A 13 -1.33 -13.05 5.61
C THR A 13 -1.01 -13.33 4.13
N ILE A 14 -0.05 -14.22 3.84
CA ILE A 14 0.30 -14.59 2.46
C ILE A 14 -0.88 -15.28 1.77
N ILE A 15 -1.52 -16.26 2.44
CA ILE A 15 -2.68 -16.98 1.90
C ILE A 15 -3.83 -15.99 1.60
N GLN A 16 -4.12 -15.10 2.55
CA GLN A 16 -5.13 -14.06 2.38
C GLN A 16 -4.83 -13.15 1.18
N LYS A 17 -3.56 -12.75 0.98
CA LYS A 17 -3.18 -11.93 -0.18
C LYS A 17 -3.35 -12.67 -1.50
N ILE A 18 -3.01 -13.96 -1.55
CA ILE A 18 -3.21 -14.78 -2.76
C ILE A 18 -4.69 -14.91 -3.08
N ILE A 19 -5.53 -15.25 -2.10
CA ILE A 19 -6.99 -15.35 -2.28
C ILE A 19 -7.56 -14.00 -2.73
N GLY A 20 -7.20 -12.91 -2.05
CA GLY A 20 -7.66 -11.56 -2.37
C GLY A 20 -7.22 -11.10 -3.76
N MET A 21 -6.00 -11.44 -4.18
CA MET A 21 -5.50 -11.16 -5.53
C MET A 21 -6.35 -11.87 -6.58
N LEU A 22 -6.55 -13.19 -6.46
CA LEU A 22 -7.33 -13.98 -7.43
C LEU A 22 -8.78 -13.48 -7.53
N LEU A 23 -9.46 -13.29 -6.40
CA LEU A 23 -10.82 -12.76 -6.37
C LEU A 23 -10.88 -11.33 -6.91
N GLY A 24 -9.90 -10.49 -6.57
CA GLY A 24 -9.80 -9.13 -7.07
C GLY A 24 -9.71 -9.07 -8.60
N PHE A 25 -8.94 -9.98 -9.22
CA PHE A 25 -8.89 -10.08 -10.69
C PHE A 25 -10.24 -10.50 -11.29
N VAL A 26 -10.87 -11.54 -10.74
CA VAL A 26 -12.17 -12.03 -11.25
C VAL A 26 -13.22 -10.93 -11.14
N THR A 27 -13.38 -10.31 -9.98
CA THR A 27 -14.34 -9.23 -9.75
C THR A 27 -14.04 -8.03 -10.66
N ARG A 28 -12.76 -7.64 -10.81
CA ARG A 28 -12.36 -6.56 -11.71
C ARG A 28 -12.76 -6.85 -13.16
N THR A 29 -12.63 -8.09 -13.58
CA THR A 29 -13.01 -8.55 -14.93
C THR A 29 -14.52 -8.41 -15.11
N VAL A 30 -15.31 -9.02 -14.22
CA VAL A 30 -16.77 -8.95 -14.26
C VAL A 30 -17.24 -7.50 -14.21
N PHE A 31 -16.66 -6.66 -13.36
CA PHE A 31 -16.97 -5.23 -13.24
C PHE A 31 -16.77 -4.48 -14.55
N ILE A 32 -15.62 -4.64 -15.20
CA ILE A 32 -15.32 -3.93 -16.46
C ILE A 32 -16.20 -4.42 -17.60
N TYR A 33 -16.45 -5.74 -17.71
CA TYR A 33 -17.29 -6.29 -18.79
C TYR A 33 -18.79 -5.99 -18.60
N THR A 34 -19.25 -5.78 -17.36
CA THR A 34 -20.66 -5.48 -17.09
C THR A 34 -20.99 -3.99 -17.06
N LEU A 35 -20.17 -3.18 -16.38
CA LEU A 35 -20.41 -1.74 -16.19
C LEU A 35 -19.56 -0.86 -17.11
N GLY A 36 -18.35 -1.29 -17.44
CA GLY A 36 -17.43 -0.54 -18.29
C GLY A 36 -16.31 0.17 -17.52
N ILE A 37 -15.32 0.65 -18.28
CA ILE A 37 -14.08 1.20 -17.76
C ILE A 37 -14.27 2.57 -17.07
N SER A 38 -15.26 3.37 -17.48
CA SER A 38 -15.56 4.65 -16.84
C SER A 38 -16.05 4.46 -15.40
N TYR A 39 -16.91 3.46 -15.15
CA TYR A 39 -17.33 3.11 -13.77
C TYR A 39 -16.14 2.69 -12.92
N GLN A 40 -15.16 2.03 -13.54
CA GLN A 40 -13.96 1.63 -12.82
C GLN A 40 -13.05 2.83 -12.51
N GLY A 41 -12.99 3.82 -13.41
CA GLY A 41 -12.39 5.11 -13.15
C GLY A 41 -13.09 5.86 -12.01
N LEU A 42 -14.43 5.82 -11.98
CA LEU A 42 -15.25 6.43 -10.93
C LEU A 42 -14.99 5.79 -9.57
N ASN A 43 -14.92 4.46 -9.52
CA ASN A 43 -14.55 3.71 -8.32
C ASN A 43 -13.16 4.15 -7.80
N GLY A 44 -12.18 4.31 -8.70
CA GLY A 44 -10.87 4.85 -8.35
C GLY A 44 -10.92 6.28 -7.81
N LEU A 45 -11.66 7.17 -8.48
CA LEU A 45 -11.84 8.57 -8.07
C LEU A 45 -12.42 8.69 -6.65
N PHE A 46 -13.56 8.04 -6.40
CA PHE A 46 -14.24 8.15 -5.11
C PHE A 46 -13.49 7.44 -4.00
N THR A 47 -12.83 6.31 -4.28
CA THR A 47 -11.92 5.70 -3.30
C THR A 47 -10.81 6.67 -2.90
N SER A 48 -10.21 7.38 -3.85
CA SER A 48 -9.14 8.35 -3.60
C SER A 48 -9.63 9.58 -2.83
N ILE A 49 -10.77 10.17 -3.19
CA ILE A 49 -11.36 11.31 -2.44
C ILE A 49 -11.60 10.92 -0.98
N LEU A 50 -12.23 9.77 -0.76
CA LEU A 50 -12.59 9.31 0.59
C LEU A 50 -11.34 8.92 1.40
N SER A 51 -10.32 8.39 0.73
CA SER A 51 -9.01 8.11 1.36
C SER A 51 -8.31 9.40 1.79
N MET A 52 -8.46 10.51 1.05
CA MET A 52 -7.93 11.80 1.50
C MET A 52 -8.69 12.36 2.71
N LEU A 53 -10.01 12.11 2.82
CA LEU A 53 -10.78 12.46 4.02
C LEU A 53 -10.33 11.66 5.26
N SER A 54 -9.71 10.49 5.08
CA SER A 54 -9.17 9.69 6.20
C SER A 54 -8.05 10.38 6.98
N ILE A 55 -7.47 11.47 6.46
CA ILE A 55 -6.58 12.37 7.21
C ILE A 55 -7.24 12.83 8.53
N ALA A 56 -8.57 12.96 8.56
CA ALA A 56 -9.33 13.30 9.77
C ALA A 56 -9.11 12.32 10.93
N GLU A 57 -8.68 11.08 10.67
CA GLU A 57 -8.33 10.10 11.69
C GLU A 57 -7.03 10.44 12.42
N LEU A 58 -6.18 11.32 11.87
CA LEU A 58 -4.90 11.78 12.45
C LEU A 58 -3.90 10.65 12.84
N GLY A 59 -4.12 9.41 12.43
CA GLY A 59 -3.33 8.25 12.87
C GLY A 59 -3.67 7.72 14.27
N ILE A 60 -4.86 8.06 14.79
CA ILE A 60 -5.36 7.66 16.10
C ILE A 60 -5.36 6.12 16.26
N GLY A 61 -5.73 5.36 15.23
CA GLY A 61 -5.79 3.90 15.31
C GLY A 61 -4.45 3.25 15.65
N SER A 62 -3.39 3.61 14.92
CA SER A 62 -2.03 3.09 15.15
C SER A 62 -1.48 3.49 16.51
N ALA A 63 -1.71 4.73 16.93
CA ALA A 63 -1.28 5.24 18.23
C ALA A 63 -1.89 4.43 19.38
N ILE A 64 -3.18 4.10 19.29
CA ILE A 64 -3.89 3.40 20.37
C ILE A 64 -3.43 1.95 20.47
N VAL A 65 -3.30 1.24 19.34
CA VAL A 65 -2.75 -0.13 19.32
C VAL A 65 -1.36 -0.17 19.95
N PHE A 66 -0.49 0.78 19.59
CA PHE A 66 0.86 0.85 20.13
C PHE A 66 0.86 1.04 21.66
N ASN A 67 0.03 1.96 22.18
CA ASN A 67 -0.04 2.21 23.62
C ASN A 67 -0.66 1.04 24.37
N MET A 68 -1.63 0.34 23.78
CA MET A 68 -2.24 -0.85 24.40
C MET A 68 -1.25 -2.00 24.59
N TYR A 69 -0.17 -2.12 23.80
CA TYR A 69 0.82 -3.20 24.00
C TYR A 69 1.39 -3.24 25.42
N ARG A 70 1.66 -2.07 26.00
CA ARG A 70 2.18 -1.95 27.37
C ARG A 70 1.16 -2.44 28.39
N TYR A 71 -0.07 -1.92 28.34
CA TYR A 71 -1.10 -2.20 29.33
C TYR A 71 -1.65 -3.63 29.23
N ILE A 72 -1.60 -4.26 28.05
CA ILE A 72 -1.87 -5.69 27.90
C ILE A 72 -0.82 -6.52 28.63
N ALA A 73 0.47 -6.16 28.50
CA ALA A 73 1.56 -6.87 29.17
C ALA A 73 1.48 -6.70 30.70
N GLU A 74 1.11 -5.51 31.16
CA GLU A 74 0.92 -5.18 32.59
C GLU A 74 -0.43 -5.69 33.15
N LYS A 75 -1.32 -6.23 32.30
CA LYS A 75 -2.70 -6.65 32.64
C LYS A 75 -3.54 -5.54 33.30
N ASP A 76 -3.29 -4.28 32.95
CA ASP A 76 -4.03 -3.13 33.46
C ASP A 76 -5.36 -2.93 32.70
N ILE A 77 -6.40 -3.60 33.20
CA ILE A 77 -7.74 -3.59 32.59
C ILE A 77 -8.39 -2.21 32.66
N GLU A 78 -8.16 -1.43 33.72
CA GLU A 78 -8.77 -0.10 33.87
C GLU A 78 -8.21 0.88 32.84
N THR A 79 -6.91 0.87 32.60
CA THR A 79 -6.30 1.70 31.56
C THR A 79 -6.70 1.22 30.16
N MET A 80 -6.78 -0.09 29.93
CA MET A 80 -7.31 -0.63 28.66
C MET A 80 -8.76 -0.19 28.39
N LYS A 81 -9.65 -0.22 29.40
CA LYS A 81 -11.02 0.30 29.30
C LYS A 81 -11.02 1.78 28.93
N SER A 82 -10.16 2.56 29.57
CA SER A 82 -10.01 4.00 29.33
C SER A 82 -9.53 4.30 27.91
N LEU A 83 -8.54 3.55 27.41
CA LEU A 83 -8.05 3.64 26.03
C LEU A 83 -9.12 3.25 25.00
N MET A 84 -9.86 2.16 25.24
CA MET A 84 -10.93 1.72 24.34
C MET A 84 -12.11 2.70 24.31
N HIS A 85 -12.44 3.32 25.44
CA HIS A 85 -13.44 4.39 25.49
C HIS A 85 -12.98 5.63 24.73
N PHE A 86 -11.74 6.07 24.96
CA PHE A 86 -11.14 7.16 24.20
C PHE A 86 -11.18 6.86 22.70
N TYR A 87 -10.82 5.63 22.30
CA TYR A 87 -10.81 5.24 20.89
C TYR A 87 -12.20 5.34 20.25
N ARG A 88 -13.22 4.81 20.94
CA ARG A 88 -14.61 4.87 20.50
C ARG A 88 -15.08 6.31 20.31
N THR A 89 -14.76 7.19 21.27
CA THR A 89 -15.14 8.61 21.20
C THR A 89 -14.41 9.31 20.07
N ALA A 90 -13.10 9.08 19.93
CA ALA A 90 -12.30 9.64 18.85
C ALA A 90 -12.86 9.20 17.48
N TYR A 91 -13.15 7.92 17.26
CA TYR A 91 -13.66 7.42 15.98
C TYR A 91 -15.07 7.93 15.64
N ARG A 92 -15.90 8.23 16.64
CA ARG A 92 -17.19 8.92 16.41
C ARG A 92 -16.99 10.36 15.94
N ILE A 93 -16.02 11.06 16.52
CA ILE A 93 -15.66 12.42 16.09
C ILE A 93 -15.11 12.37 14.66
N VAL A 94 -14.21 11.43 14.35
CA VAL A 94 -13.68 11.22 13.00
C VAL A 94 -14.81 10.92 12.02
N ALA A 95 -15.73 10.01 12.35
CA ALA A 95 -16.90 9.69 11.53
C ALA A 95 -17.77 10.94 11.25
N ALA A 96 -17.99 11.79 12.25
CA ALA A 96 -18.74 13.04 12.09
C ALA A 96 -18.01 14.05 11.19
N ILE A 97 -16.68 14.19 11.36
CA ILE A 97 -15.85 15.07 10.53
C ILE A 97 -15.85 14.57 9.07
N VAL A 98 -15.63 13.28 8.84
CA VAL A 98 -15.63 12.67 7.50
C VAL A 98 -17.00 12.81 6.85
N LEU A 99 -18.10 12.59 7.59
CA LEU A 99 -19.45 12.81 7.10
C LEU A 99 -19.68 14.27 6.70
N LEU A 100 -19.32 15.22 7.56
CA LEU A 100 -19.50 16.65 7.29
C LEU A 100 -18.67 17.11 6.09
N LEU A 101 -17.36 16.80 6.07
CA LEU A 101 -16.49 17.15 4.95
C LEU A 101 -16.92 16.46 3.65
N GLY A 102 -17.35 15.20 3.73
CA GLY A 102 -17.88 14.46 2.58
C GLY A 102 -19.15 15.08 2.01
N LEU A 103 -20.09 15.50 2.87
CA LEU A 103 -21.30 16.20 2.42
C LEU A 103 -20.98 17.59 1.81
N LEU A 104 -19.99 18.30 2.35
CA LEU A 104 -19.54 19.59 1.79
C LEU A 104 -18.91 19.44 0.39
N LEU A 105 -18.44 18.25 0.01
CA LEU A 105 -17.88 17.99 -1.32
C LEU A 105 -18.93 17.74 -2.40
N LEU A 106 -20.18 17.45 -2.04
CA LEU A 106 -21.29 17.23 -2.99
C LEU A 106 -21.39 18.30 -4.09
N PRO A 107 -21.45 19.62 -3.77
CA PRO A 107 -21.53 20.66 -4.81
C PRO A 107 -20.28 20.74 -5.71
N PHE A 108 -19.14 20.21 -5.25
CA PHE A 108 -17.88 20.25 -5.98
C PHE A 108 -17.60 18.96 -6.76
N LEU A 109 -18.49 17.96 -6.78
CA LEU A 109 -18.23 16.70 -7.49
C LEU A 109 -17.95 16.93 -8.99
N ASN A 110 -18.73 17.79 -9.64
CA ASN A 110 -18.54 18.16 -11.06
C ASN A 110 -17.19 18.87 -11.33
N PHE A 111 -16.49 19.34 -10.29
CA PHE A 111 -15.13 19.84 -10.47
C PHE A 111 -14.19 18.69 -10.87
N PHE A 112 -14.33 17.50 -10.30
CA PHE A 112 -13.34 16.42 -10.44
C PHE A 112 -13.44 15.64 -11.75
N SER A 113 -14.61 15.57 -12.38
CA SER A 113 -14.77 14.90 -13.68
C SER A 113 -16.04 15.35 -14.39
N SER A 114 -16.08 15.14 -15.71
CA SER A 114 -17.30 15.29 -16.53
C SER A 114 -18.25 14.08 -16.41
N TYR A 115 -17.81 13.00 -15.78
CA TYR A 115 -18.58 11.76 -15.59
C TYR A 115 -19.08 11.11 -16.90
N GLN A 116 -18.40 11.39 -18.02
CA GLN A 116 -18.77 10.82 -19.31
C GLN A 116 -18.72 9.28 -19.29
N GLY A 117 -19.80 8.66 -19.79
CA GLY A 117 -19.96 7.21 -19.78
C GLY A 117 -20.52 6.65 -18.46
N ILE A 118 -20.97 7.50 -17.54
CA ILE A 118 -21.73 7.10 -16.35
C ILE A 118 -23.19 7.46 -16.56
N HIS A 119 -24.09 6.50 -16.30
CA HIS A 119 -25.54 6.68 -16.44
C HIS A 119 -26.24 6.77 -15.07
N ASP A 120 -25.59 6.31 -14.01
CA ASP A 120 -26.11 6.39 -12.66
C ASP A 120 -26.05 7.81 -12.08
N ASN A 121 -26.89 8.08 -11.08
CA ASN A 121 -26.82 9.32 -10.32
C ASN A 121 -25.54 9.35 -9.47
N ILE A 122 -24.60 10.21 -9.89
CA ILE A 122 -23.29 10.38 -9.27
C ILE A 122 -23.38 10.72 -7.78
N PHE A 123 -24.37 11.52 -7.37
CA PHE A 123 -24.55 11.89 -5.96
C PHE A 123 -24.92 10.68 -5.10
N ILE A 124 -25.80 9.80 -5.59
CA ILE A 124 -26.17 8.57 -4.88
C ILE A 124 -24.95 7.65 -4.75
N ILE A 125 -24.22 7.45 -5.84
CA ILE A 125 -22.99 6.64 -5.84
C ILE A 125 -21.99 7.21 -4.82
N TYR A 126 -21.73 8.51 -4.85
CA TYR A 126 -20.83 9.17 -3.90
C TYR A 126 -21.30 9.01 -2.44
N LEU A 127 -22.59 9.17 -2.16
CA LEU A 127 -23.16 8.98 -0.82
C LEU A 127 -23.01 7.54 -0.32
N LEU A 128 -23.08 6.53 -1.20
CA LEU A 128 -22.80 5.14 -0.84
C LEU A 128 -21.33 4.92 -0.45
N PHE A 129 -20.39 5.53 -1.18
CA PHE A 129 -18.97 5.54 -0.80
C PHE A 129 -18.76 6.22 0.56
N LEU A 130 -19.38 7.38 0.76
CA LEU A 130 -19.29 8.13 2.03
C LEU A 130 -19.88 7.33 3.19
N ALA A 131 -21.05 6.72 3.01
CA ALA A 131 -21.68 5.86 4.01
C ALA A 131 -20.77 4.69 4.40
N ASN A 132 -20.12 4.04 3.44
CA ASN A 132 -19.19 2.95 3.71
C ASN A 132 -17.95 3.41 4.51
N SER A 133 -17.39 4.56 4.15
CA SER A 133 -16.27 5.14 4.89
C SER A 133 -16.65 5.50 6.33
N VAL A 134 -17.79 6.17 6.52
CA VAL A 134 -18.31 6.55 7.85
C VAL A 134 -18.62 5.31 8.70
N ALA A 135 -19.23 4.28 8.11
CA ALA A 135 -19.48 3.01 8.79
C ALA A 135 -18.17 2.34 9.25
N GLY A 136 -17.12 2.38 8.42
CA GLY A 136 -15.79 1.89 8.79
C GLY A 136 -15.28 2.50 10.10
N TYR A 137 -15.41 3.81 10.30
CA TYR A 137 -15.03 4.46 11.57
C TYR A 137 -15.94 4.10 12.73
N LEU A 138 -17.25 4.02 12.52
CA LEU A 138 -18.20 3.73 13.61
C LEU A 138 -18.05 2.31 14.15
N PHE A 139 -17.75 1.33 13.29
CA PHE A 139 -17.80 -0.09 13.65
C PHE A 139 -16.43 -0.76 13.85
N SER A 140 -15.31 -0.19 13.39
CA SER A 140 -14.00 -0.88 13.44
C SER A 140 -13.24 -0.79 14.77
N TYR A 141 -13.64 0.07 15.70
CA TYR A 141 -12.80 0.39 16.87
C TYR A 141 -12.44 -0.82 17.77
N LYS A 142 -13.29 -1.85 17.88
CA LYS A 142 -12.96 -3.05 18.69
C LYS A 142 -11.95 -4.00 18.02
N ARG A 143 -11.60 -3.76 16.75
CA ARG A 143 -10.55 -4.52 16.07
C ARG A 143 -9.17 -4.26 16.69
N SER A 144 -8.94 -3.06 17.23
CA SER A 144 -7.64 -2.65 17.78
C SER A 144 -7.19 -3.47 19.00
N ILE A 145 -8.11 -3.92 19.86
CA ILE A 145 -7.72 -4.76 21.01
C ILE A 145 -7.22 -6.14 20.56
N LEU A 146 -7.76 -6.68 19.46
CA LEU A 146 -7.27 -7.92 18.86
C LEU A 146 -5.88 -7.71 18.27
N TYR A 147 -5.63 -6.56 17.65
CA TYR A 147 -4.31 -6.21 17.14
C TYR A 147 -3.28 -6.06 18.25
N ALA A 148 -3.62 -5.32 19.31
CA ALA A 148 -2.72 -5.12 20.44
C ALA A 148 -2.43 -6.44 21.19
N ASP A 149 -3.39 -7.37 21.24
CA ASP A 149 -3.18 -8.70 21.82
C ASP A 149 -2.55 -9.71 20.83
N GLN A 150 -1.96 -9.25 19.72
CA GLN A 150 -1.29 -10.07 18.70
C GLN A 150 -2.18 -11.18 18.11
N LYS A 151 -3.49 -10.95 18.08
CA LYS A 151 -4.52 -11.84 17.52
C LYS A 151 -4.92 -11.46 16.10
N ASN A 152 -3.99 -10.86 15.35
CA ASN A 152 -4.14 -10.48 13.95
C ASN A 152 -4.68 -11.64 13.09
N TYR A 153 -4.27 -12.89 13.37
CA TYR A 153 -4.76 -14.05 12.63
C TYR A 153 -6.29 -14.24 12.71
N ILE A 154 -6.94 -13.87 13.82
CA ILE A 154 -8.41 -13.95 13.95
C ILE A 154 -9.05 -12.90 13.05
N VAL A 155 -8.50 -11.69 13.08
CA VAL A 155 -8.95 -10.59 12.24
C VAL A 155 -8.79 -10.96 10.75
N ASN A 156 -7.63 -11.54 10.37
CA ASN A 156 -7.37 -11.99 9.01
C ASN A 156 -8.35 -13.09 8.55
N ILE A 157 -8.81 -13.97 9.46
CA ILE A 157 -9.84 -14.98 9.13
C ILE A 157 -11.16 -14.30 8.78
N PHE A 158 -11.62 -13.34 9.60
CA PHE A 158 -12.84 -12.57 9.31
C PHE A 158 -12.70 -11.76 8.01
N ASP A 159 -11.57 -11.08 7.81
CA ASP A 159 -11.26 -10.34 6.58
C ASP A 159 -11.31 -11.26 5.35
N THR A 160 -10.76 -12.47 5.45
CA THR A 160 -10.73 -13.44 4.35
C THR A 160 -12.14 -13.92 4.02
N LEU A 161 -12.94 -14.25 5.03
CA LEU A 161 -14.34 -14.65 4.85
C LEU A 161 -15.18 -13.51 4.24
N TYR A 162 -15.02 -12.29 4.76
CA TYR A 162 -15.64 -11.09 4.19
C TYR A 162 -15.27 -10.93 2.72
N THR A 163 -13.97 -11.00 2.40
CA THR A 163 -13.48 -10.88 1.02
C THR A 163 -14.14 -11.92 0.11
N ILE A 164 -14.23 -13.18 0.53
CA ILE A 164 -14.87 -14.24 -0.26
C ILE A 164 -16.36 -13.91 -0.47
N VAL A 165 -17.10 -13.63 0.59
CA VAL A 165 -18.55 -13.38 0.54
C VAL A 165 -18.88 -12.15 -0.30
N VAL A 166 -18.14 -11.06 -0.13
CA VAL A 166 -18.36 -9.81 -0.87
C VAL A 166 -18.04 -9.96 -2.35
N ASN A 167 -16.95 -10.64 -2.71
CA ASN A 167 -16.64 -10.86 -4.12
C ASN A 167 -17.68 -11.77 -4.79
N LEU A 168 -18.18 -12.79 -4.10
CA LEU A 168 -19.31 -13.59 -4.60
C LEU A 168 -20.57 -12.73 -4.78
N ALA A 169 -20.90 -11.87 -3.81
CA ALA A 169 -22.02 -10.95 -3.92
C ALA A 169 -21.86 -9.97 -5.08
N TYR A 170 -20.65 -9.42 -5.29
CA TYR A 170 -20.35 -8.58 -6.43
C TYR A 170 -20.60 -9.28 -7.75
N ILE A 171 -20.10 -10.52 -7.90
CA ILE A 171 -20.30 -11.32 -9.10
C ILE A 171 -21.80 -11.52 -9.34
N ILE A 172 -22.55 -11.98 -8.33
CA ILE A 172 -24.00 -12.20 -8.44
C ILE A 172 -24.73 -10.91 -8.83
N VAL A 173 -24.44 -9.81 -8.14
CA VAL A 173 -25.12 -8.52 -8.37
C VAL A 173 -24.85 -7.99 -9.77
N LEU A 174 -23.60 -8.06 -10.24
CA LEU A 174 -23.22 -7.56 -11.54
C LEU A 174 -23.79 -8.41 -12.68
N PHE A 175 -23.86 -9.74 -12.51
CA PHE A 175 -24.50 -10.61 -13.51
C PHE A 175 -26.02 -10.44 -13.55
N ALA A 176 -26.69 -10.41 -12.39
CA ALA A 176 -28.14 -10.39 -12.32
C ALA A 176 -28.75 -9.00 -12.58
N PHE A 177 -28.15 -7.95 -12.01
CA PHE A 177 -28.75 -6.60 -12.00
C PHE A 177 -27.96 -5.57 -12.80
N LYS A 178 -26.68 -5.83 -13.10
CA LYS A 178 -25.77 -4.88 -13.78
C LYS A 178 -25.79 -3.48 -13.14
N SER A 179 -25.91 -3.41 -11.82
CA SER A 179 -26.11 -2.16 -11.07
C SER A 179 -24.89 -1.84 -10.21
N PHE A 180 -24.30 -0.66 -10.42
CA PHE A 180 -23.20 -0.21 -9.60
C PHE A 180 -23.66 0.19 -8.19
N ALA A 181 -24.86 0.76 -8.04
CA ALA A 181 -25.41 1.08 -6.74
C ALA A 181 -25.61 -0.17 -5.86
N LEU A 182 -26.18 -1.26 -6.40
CA LEU A 182 -26.32 -2.51 -5.66
C LEU A 182 -24.96 -3.14 -5.33
N TYR A 183 -23.98 -3.00 -6.23
CA TYR A 183 -22.59 -3.43 -5.96
C TYR A 183 -22.06 -2.72 -4.70
N LEU A 184 -22.23 -1.39 -4.60
CA LEU A 184 -21.77 -0.62 -3.44
C LEU A 184 -22.59 -0.88 -2.17
N ILE A 185 -23.90 -1.09 -2.29
CA ILE A 185 -24.77 -1.46 -1.16
C ILE A 185 -24.33 -2.79 -0.57
N SER A 186 -24.03 -3.80 -1.40
CA SER A 186 -23.47 -5.07 -0.94
C SER A 186 -22.18 -4.86 -0.15
N ALA A 187 -21.26 -4.05 -0.66
CA ALA A 187 -20.01 -3.72 0.03
C ALA A 187 -20.25 -3.14 1.42
N LEU A 188 -21.13 -2.13 1.51
CA LEU A 188 -21.50 -1.46 2.76
C LEU A 188 -22.13 -2.44 3.77
N LEU A 189 -23.12 -3.22 3.33
CA LEU A 189 -23.83 -4.15 4.20
C LEU A 189 -22.89 -5.22 4.77
N PHE A 190 -22.10 -5.87 3.92
CA PHE A 190 -21.18 -6.90 4.37
C PHE A 190 -20.05 -6.33 5.23
N SER A 191 -19.60 -5.09 4.99
CA SER A 191 -18.61 -4.41 5.81
C SER A 191 -19.12 -4.17 7.23
N ILE A 192 -20.38 -3.73 7.37
CA ILE A 192 -21.03 -3.58 8.67
C ILE A 192 -21.17 -4.95 9.36
N ILE A 193 -21.65 -5.96 8.63
CA ILE A 193 -21.83 -7.33 9.16
C ILE A 193 -20.50 -7.89 9.70
N GLU A 194 -19.41 -7.79 8.92
CA GLU A 194 -18.09 -8.24 9.35
C GLU A 194 -17.64 -7.54 10.63
N ASN A 195 -17.74 -6.21 10.68
CA ASN A 195 -17.34 -5.45 11.86
C ASN A 195 -18.20 -5.81 13.08
N LEU A 196 -19.50 -6.07 12.91
CA LEU A 196 -20.36 -6.55 14.00
C LEU A 196 -19.94 -7.93 14.52
N PHE A 197 -19.51 -8.84 13.64
CA PHE A 197 -18.96 -10.14 14.06
C PHE A 197 -17.66 -9.97 14.84
N ILE A 198 -16.74 -9.12 14.38
CA ILE A 198 -15.49 -8.82 15.10
C ILE A 198 -15.78 -8.19 16.46
N GLN A 199 -16.72 -7.24 16.52
CA GLN A 199 -17.13 -6.63 17.79
C GLN A 199 -17.71 -7.68 18.75
N SER A 200 -18.57 -8.55 18.26
CA SER A 200 -19.17 -9.63 19.05
C SER A 200 -18.12 -10.63 19.55
N TYR A 201 -17.13 -10.95 18.72
CA TYR A 201 -16.00 -11.79 19.11
C TYR A 201 -15.15 -11.12 20.21
N ALA A 202 -14.78 -9.85 20.01
CA ALA A 202 -14.00 -9.08 20.99
C ALA A 202 -14.75 -8.97 22.33
N ASP A 203 -16.05 -8.73 22.29
CA ASP A 203 -16.93 -8.63 23.46
C ASP A 203 -17.06 -9.93 24.25
N ARG A 204 -17.05 -11.08 23.57
CA ARG A 204 -17.03 -12.39 24.23
C ARG A 204 -15.65 -12.67 24.83
N ARG A 205 -14.58 -12.29 24.14
CA ARG A 205 -13.21 -12.57 24.57
C ARG A 205 -12.74 -11.67 25.70
N TYR A 206 -13.21 -10.43 25.72
CA TYR A 206 -12.89 -9.39 26.68
C TYR A 206 -14.20 -8.82 27.27
N PRO A 207 -14.87 -9.55 28.19
CA PRO A 207 -16.15 -9.13 28.75
C PRO A 207 -16.12 -7.73 29.39
N TRP A 208 -14.96 -7.32 29.92
CA TRP A 208 -14.71 -6.01 30.51
C TRP A 208 -14.87 -4.83 29.51
N LEU A 209 -14.88 -5.08 28.19
CA LEU A 209 -15.20 -4.05 27.19
C LEU A 209 -16.65 -3.56 27.27
N LYS A 210 -17.55 -4.33 27.89
CA LYS A 210 -18.97 -3.98 28.06
C LYS A 210 -19.23 -3.17 29.33
N GLU A 211 -18.29 -3.12 30.25
CA GLU A 211 -18.42 -2.37 31.48
C GLU A 211 -18.49 -0.86 31.17
N LYS A 212 -19.41 -0.16 31.81
CA LYS A 212 -19.63 1.28 31.61
C LYS A 212 -18.80 2.16 32.53
N ASN A 213 -18.26 1.59 33.61
CA ASN A 213 -17.41 2.30 34.56
C ASN A 213 -16.01 2.42 33.97
N VAL A 214 -15.70 3.61 33.43
CA VAL A 214 -14.42 3.90 32.80
C VAL A 214 -13.76 5.08 33.52
N ARG A 215 -12.53 4.87 34.00
CA ARG A 215 -11.73 5.95 34.59
C ARG A 215 -11.30 6.93 33.50
N LYS A 216 -11.06 8.20 33.87
CA LYS A 216 -10.42 9.12 32.94
C LYS A 216 -8.96 8.69 32.74
N LEU A 217 -8.48 8.76 31.50
CA LEU A 217 -7.06 8.60 31.20
C LEU A 217 -6.26 9.65 31.98
N GLU A 218 -5.16 9.21 32.59
CA GLU A 218 -4.26 10.12 33.29
C GLU A 218 -3.74 11.21 32.34
N PRO A 219 -3.61 12.47 32.79
CA PRO A 219 -3.19 13.58 31.95
C PRO A 219 -1.84 13.36 31.27
N GLU A 220 -0.90 12.70 31.95
CA GLU A 220 0.42 12.37 31.41
C GLU A 220 0.35 11.36 30.26
N ILE A 221 -0.45 10.31 30.42
CA ILE A 221 -0.71 9.31 29.38
C ILE A 221 -1.37 10.01 28.17
N LEU A 222 -2.35 10.88 28.42
CA LEU A 222 -3.03 11.65 27.38
C LEU A 222 -2.09 12.61 26.63
N GLN A 223 -1.19 13.30 27.33
CA GLN A 223 -0.22 14.21 26.70
C GLN A 223 0.79 13.46 25.84
N ARG A 224 1.36 12.36 26.35
CA ARG A 224 2.25 11.49 25.57
C ARG A 224 1.55 10.97 24.31
N PHE A 225 0.30 10.57 24.44
CA PHE A 225 -0.53 10.09 23.36
C PHE A 225 -0.80 11.17 22.30
N LYS A 226 -1.17 12.38 22.70
CA LYS A 226 -1.35 13.52 21.78
C LYS A 226 -0.09 13.85 20.99
N LYS A 227 1.08 13.83 21.63
CA LYS A 227 2.36 14.07 20.97
C LYS A 227 2.65 13.01 19.89
N GLN A 228 2.33 11.75 20.17
CA GLN A 228 2.52 10.65 19.21
C GLN A 228 1.55 10.73 18.03
N ILE A 229 0.28 11.07 18.26
CA ILE A 229 -0.69 11.36 17.18
C ILE A 229 -0.18 12.49 16.29
N TYR A 230 0.30 13.59 16.90
CA TYR A 230 0.76 14.76 16.14
C TYR A 230 1.94 14.42 15.21
N GLY A 231 2.84 13.53 15.63
CA GLY A 231 3.93 13.03 14.78
C GLY A 231 3.43 12.18 13.60
N MET A 232 2.50 11.24 13.86
CA MET A 232 1.92 10.39 12.80
C MET A 232 1.05 11.17 11.82
N PHE A 233 0.40 12.26 12.26
CA PHE A 233 -0.42 13.12 11.43
C PHE A 233 0.32 13.62 10.18
N TYR A 234 1.55 14.14 10.34
CA TYR A 234 2.31 14.67 9.20
C TYR A 234 2.71 13.59 8.18
N HIS A 235 3.12 12.41 8.65
CA HIS A 235 3.46 11.27 7.78
C HIS A 235 2.23 10.75 7.04
N ASN A 236 1.08 10.73 7.73
CA ASN A 236 -0.20 10.30 7.15
C ASN A 236 -0.73 11.32 6.13
N ILE A 237 -0.69 12.63 6.40
CA ILE A 237 -1.04 13.66 5.40
C ILE A 237 -0.23 13.48 4.14
N GLY A 238 1.10 13.40 4.27
CA GLY A 238 1.97 13.25 3.10
C GLY A 238 1.62 12.02 2.28
N THR A 239 1.36 10.89 2.96
CA THR A 239 1.00 9.62 2.29
C THR A 239 -0.38 9.71 1.62
N PHE A 240 -1.40 10.19 2.32
CA PHE A 240 -2.77 10.26 1.80
C PHE A 240 -2.92 11.25 0.64
N VAL A 241 -2.24 12.39 0.72
CA VAL A 241 -2.26 13.38 -0.37
C VAL A 241 -1.59 12.81 -1.62
N VAL A 242 -0.42 12.18 -1.50
CA VAL A 242 0.28 11.57 -2.64
C VAL A 242 -0.53 10.41 -3.25
N MET A 243 -1.18 9.58 -2.44
CA MET A 243 -1.98 8.47 -2.96
C MET A 243 -3.28 8.93 -3.65
N GLY A 244 -3.89 10.02 -3.17
CA GLY A 244 -5.15 10.54 -3.72
C GLY A 244 -4.98 11.51 -4.89
N SER A 245 -3.89 12.29 -4.91
CA SER A 245 -3.63 13.36 -5.90
C SER A 245 -3.63 12.86 -7.34
N ASP A 246 -2.95 11.74 -7.62
CA ASP A 246 -2.85 11.20 -8.97
C ASP A 246 -4.24 10.89 -9.55
N SER A 247 -5.13 10.28 -8.76
CA SER A 247 -6.49 9.98 -9.21
C SER A 247 -7.30 11.25 -9.52
N LEU A 248 -7.16 12.29 -8.70
CA LEU A 248 -7.85 13.56 -8.91
C LEU A 248 -7.34 14.26 -10.17
N VAL A 249 -6.02 14.32 -10.36
CA VAL A 249 -5.41 14.95 -11.54
C VAL A 249 -5.76 14.17 -12.81
N ILE A 250 -5.65 12.84 -12.80
CA ILE A 250 -5.99 12.01 -13.96
C ILE A 250 -7.46 12.19 -14.34
N THR A 251 -8.38 12.13 -13.39
CA THR A 251 -9.81 12.23 -13.72
C THR A 251 -10.24 13.63 -14.13
N LYS A 252 -9.63 14.67 -13.56
CA LYS A 252 -9.88 16.07 -13.93
C LYS A 252 -9.42 16.38 -15.35
N PHE A 253 -8.19 16.00 -15.69
CA PHE A 253 -7.55 16.41 -16.94
C PHE A 253 -7.68 15.38 -18.06
N LEU A 254 -7.79 14.09 -17.74
CA LEU A 254 -7.75 12.98 -18.70
C LEU A 254 -9.01 12.09 -18.67
N GLY A 255 -9.95 12.35 -17.74
CA GLY A 255 -11.22 11.66 -17.65
C GLY A 255 -11.20 10.29 -16.95
N LEU A 256 -12.41 9.75 -16.71
CA LEU A 256 -12.60 8.49 -15.98
C LEU A 256 -12.06 7.27 -16.74
N THR A 257 -12.15 7.24 -18.06
CA THR A 257 -11.61 6.14 -18.88
C THR A 257 -10.12 5.95 -18.62
N THR A 258 -9.33 7.03 -18.68
CA THR A 258 -7.89 7.00 -18.41
C THR A 258 -7.59 6.51 -16.99
N MET A 259 -8.37 6.96 -16.01
CA MET A 259 -8.24 6.49 -14.62
C MET A 259 -8.60 5.00 -14.47
N GLY A 260 -9.61 4.52 -15.19
CA GLY A 260 -9.99 3.10 -15.24
C GLY A 260 -8.86 2.23 -15.80
N LEU A 261 -8.23 2.68 -16.90
CA LEU A 261 -7.06 2.02 -17.48
C LEU A 261 -5.88 2.01 -16.50
N TYR A 262 -5.51 3.18 -15.97
CA TYR A 262 -4.43 3.29 -14.98
C TYR A 262 -4.63 2.41 -13.76
N SER A 263 -5.87 2.32 -13.25
CA SER A 263 -6.19 1.49 -12.09
C SER A 263 -6.10 -0.02 -12.37
N ASN A 264 -6.15 -0.47 -13.63
CA ASN A 264 -5.87 -1.88 -13.96
C ASN A 264 -4.39 -2.21 -13.77
N TYR A 265 -3.50 -1.29 -14.18
CA TYR A 265 -2.06 -1.48 -14.01
C TYR A 265 -1.66 -1.42 -12.53
N THR A 266 -2.23 -0.48 -11.77
CA THR A 266 -1.93 -0.38 -10.33
C THR A 266 -2.54 -1.49 -9.50
N LEU A 267 -3.63 -2.14 -9.95
CA LEU A 267 -4.10 -3.39 -9.34
C LEU A 267 -3.01 -4.48 -9.42
N ILE A 268 -2.42 -4.66 -10.60
CA ILE A 268 -1.37 -5.67 -10.83
C ILE A 268 -0.12 -5.34 -10.03
N THR A 269 0.43 -4.13 -10.16
CA THR A 269 1.65 -3.75 -9.45
C THR A 269 1.44 -3.66 -7.93
N GLY A 270 0.25 -3.26 -7.49
CA GLY A 270 -0.16 -3.24 -6.08
C GLY A 270 -0.21 -4.64 -5.47
N ASN A 271 -0.78 -5.62 -6.17
CA ASN A 271 -0.81 -7.02 -5.73
C ASN A 271 0.61 -7.60 -5.63
N ILE A 272 1.45 -7.38 -6.65
CA ILE A 272 2.85 -7.82 -6.65
C ILE A 272 3.61 -7.19 -5.48
N SER A 273 3.54 -5.85 -5.34
CA SER A 273 4.17 -5.14 -4.23
C SER A 273 3.67 -5.65 -2.88
N GLY A 274 2.37 -5.90 -2.75
CA GLY A 274 1.76 -6.45 -1.56
C GLY A 274 2.37 -7.79 -1.12
N LEU A 275 2.62 -8.70 -2.07
CA LEU A 275 3.26 -9.99 -1.79
C LEU A 275 4.73 -9.81 -1.39
N LEU A 276 5.49 -9.01 -2.14
CA LEU A 276 6.89 -8.72 -1.82
C LEU A 276 7.06 -8.08 -0.45
N MET A 277 6.20 -7.12 -0.11
CA MET A 277 6.23 -6.43 1.18
C MET A 277 5.80 -7.34 2.35
N ALA A 278 4.91 -8.31 2.11
CA ALA A 278 4.52 -9.28 3.13
C ALA A 278 5.71 -10.17 3.54
N ALA A 279 6.56 -10.55 2.58
CA ALA A 279 7.79 -11.31 2.85
C ALA A 279 8.79 -10.54 3.72
N LEU A 280 8.85 -9.20 3.56
CA LEU A 280 9.76 -8.33 4.32
C LEU A 280 9.20 -7.85 5.67
N GLY A 281 7.88 -7.97 5.90
CA GLY A 281 7.21 -7.39 7.05
C GLY A 281 7.62 -7.95 8.42
N GLY A 282 8.16 -9.18 8.46
CA GLY A 282 8.64 -9.79 9.71
C GLY A 282 9.99 -9.25 10.21
N LEU A 283 10.69 -8.43 9.42
CA LEU A 283 12.08 -8.05 9.72
C LEU A 283 12.21 -6.90 10.71
N THR A 284 11.19 -6.05 10.87
CA THR A 284 11.27 -4.85 11.74
C THR A 284 11.64 -5.18 13.17
N ALA A 285 11.04 -6.22 13.76
CA ALA A 285 11.35 -6.62 15.15
C ALA A 285 12.79 -7.14 15.29
N SER A 286 13.26 -7.92 14.32
CA SER A 286 14.64 -8.44 14.30
C SER A 286 15.66 -7.31 14.14
N ILE A 287 15.36 -6.32 13.30
CA ILE A 287 16.20 -5.11 13.16
C ILE A 287 16.17 -4.29 14.45
N GLY A 288 15.01 -4.16 15.10
CA GLY A 288 14.90 -3.47 16.40
C GLY A 288 15.82 -4.09 17.45
N ASN A 289 15.81 -5.42 17.59
CA ASN A 289 16.74 -6.13 18.48
C ASN A 289 18.20 -5.90 18.09
N LEU A 290 18.52 -5.96 16.79
CA LEU A 290 19.87 -5.73 16.29
C LEU A 290 20.39 -4.34 16.68
N LEU A 291 19.55 -3.30 16.57
CA LEU A 291 19.92 -1.93 16.93
C LEU A 291 20.19 -1.77 18.45
N THR A 292 19.61 -2.61 19.31
CA THR A 292 19.90 -2.59 20.75
C THR A 292 21.30 -3.10 21.10
N GLU A 293 21.94 -3.89 20.23
CA GLU A 293 23.31 -4.36 20.42
C GLU A 293 24.34 -3.22 20.29
N LYS A 294 23.93 -2.04 19.79
CA LYS A 294 24.77 -0.85 19.56
C LYS A 294 26.01 -1.10 18.70
N ASN A 295 26.01 -2.17 17.90
CA ASN A 295 27.04 -2.45 16.91
C ASN A 295 26.60 -1.87 15.55
N THR A 296 27.14 -0.71 15.20
CA THR A 296 26.80 0.02 13.97
C THR A 296 27.28 -0.70 12.71
N GLU A 297 28.44 -1.36 12.75
CA GLU A 297 28.97 -2.12 11.61
C GLU A 297 28.09 -3.32 11.29
N LYS A 298 27.73 -4.12 12.30
CA LYS A 298 26.83 -5.26 12.12
C LYS A 298 25.45 -4.83 11.62
N SER A 299 24.94 -3.72 12.13
CA SER A 299 23.68 -3.13 11.67
C SER A 299 23.75 -2.69 10.21
N PHE A 300 24.89 -2.10 9.82
CA PHE A 300 25.15 -1.68 8.45
C PHE A 300 25.28 -2.87 7.48
N ASP A 301 25.97 -3.95 7.88
CA ASP A 301 26.07 -5.17 7.07
C ASP A 301 24.69 -5.79 6.79
N VAL A 302 23.82 -5.81 7.80
CA VAL A 302 22.43 -6.26 7.64
C VAL A 302 21.66 -5.34 6.69
N TYR A 303 21.81 -4.02 6.83
CA TYR A 303 21.24 -3.06 5.89
C TYR A 303 21.71 -3.32 4.46
N LYS A 304 23.02 -3.50 4.23
CA LYS A 304 23.61 -3.72 2.91
C LYS A 304 23.09 -5.00 2.26
N ASN A 305 23.04 -6.10 3.01
CA ASN A 305 22.48 -7.36 2.53
C ASN A 305 20.99 -7.23 2.17
N LEU A 306 20.22 -6.50 2.99
CA LEU A 306 18.79 -6.27 2.74
C LEU A 306 18.57 -5.35 1.53
N SER A 307 19.38 -4.32 1.37
CA SER A 307 19.38 -3.42 0.21
C SER A 307 19.71 -4.18 -1.07
N PHE A 308 20.73 -5.03 -1.05
CA PHE A 308 21.10 -5.87 -2.18
C PHE A 308 19.99 -6.86 -2.58
N ALA A 309 19.41 -7.59 -1.61
CA ALA A 309 18.31 -8.50 -1.87
C ALA A 309 17.08 -7.78 -2.46
N THR A 310 16.75 -6.62 -1.88
CA THR A 310 15.63 -5.80 -2.37
C THR A 310 15.92 -5.27 -3.77
N PHE A 311 17.13 -4.81 -4.04
CA PHE A 311 17.56 -4.37 -5.37
C PHE A 311 17.42 -5.47 -6.41
N TRP A 312 17.89 -6.68 -6.12
CA TRP A 312 17.79 -7.82 -7.03
C TRP A 312 16.33 -8.14 -7.35
N ILE A 313 15.50 -8.27 -6.31
CA ILE A 313 14.08 -8.62 -6.44
C ILE A 313 13.33 -7.53 -7.22
N PHE A 314 13.43 -6.27 -6.79
CA PHE A 314 12.65 -5.19 -7.42
C PHE A 314 13.15 -4.84 -8.82
N SER A 315 14.44 -4.97 -9.13
CA SER A 315 14.93 -4.82 -10.51
C SER A 315 14.37 -5.91 -11.43
N SER A 316 14.39 -7.17 -10.96
CA SER A 316 13.89 -8.31 -11.73
C SER A 316 12.38 -8.23 -11.95
N VAL A 317 11.62 -7.92 -10.91
CA VAL A 317 10.16 -7.78 -11.00
C VAL A 317 9.77 -6.55 -11.82
N SER A 318 10.52 -5.44 -11.73
CA SER A 318 10.28 -4.26 -12.57
C SER A 318 10.48 -4.56 -14.06
N SER A 319 11.55 -5.29 -14.40
CA SER A 319 11.78 -5.79 -15.76
C SER A 319 10.64 -6.71 -16.21
N ALA A 320 10.19 -7.62 -15.34
CA ALA A 320 9.06 -8.50 -15.61
C ALA A 320 7.76 -7.72 -15.88
N VAL A 321 7.47 -6.70 -15.08
CA VAL A 321 6.32 -5.81 -15.30
C VAL A 321 6.45 -5.10 -16.64
N LEU A 322 7.61 -4.56 -17.00
CA LEU A 322 7.80 -3.87 -18.28
C LEU A 322 7.54 -4.80 -19.48
N LEU A 323 8.05 -6.04 -19.43
CA LEU A 323 7.95 -7.01 -20.51
C LEU A 323 6.54 -7.63 -20.62
N ALA A 324 5.96 -8.05 -19.49
CA ALA A 324 4.75 -8.87 -19.50
C ALA A 324 3.45 -8.09 -19.31
N MET A 325 3.47 -6.83 -18.82
CA MET A 325 2.24 -6.11 -18.47
C MET A 325 1.33 -5.86 -19.67
N GLN A 326 1.88 -5.40 -20.81
CA GLN A 326 1.07 -5.16 -22.01
C GLN A 326 0.43 -6.45 -22.55
N PRO A 327 1.17 -7.53 -22.84
CA PRO A 327 0.56 -8.76 -23.35
C PRO A 327 -0.38 -9.39 -22.31
N PHE A 328 -0.08 -9.25 -21.01
CA PHE A 328 -0.98 -9.72 -19.96
C PHE A 328 -2.33 -8.99 -19.99
N ILE A 329 -2.34 -7.65 -20.06
CA ILE A 329 -3.58 -6.88 -20.12
C ILE A 329 -4.33 -7.13 -21.44
N ALA A 330 -3.60 -7.29 -22.54
CA ALA A 330 -4.17 -7.63 -23.83
C ALA A 330 -4.88 -8.99 -23.81
N VAL A 331 -4.29 -10.00 -23.16
CA VAL A 331 -4.93 -11.31 -22.94
C VAL A 331 -6.10 -11.21 -21.96
N TRP A 332 -5.96 -10.43 -20.89
CA TRP A 332 -6.92 -10.38 -19.80
C TRP A 332 -8.19 -9.57 -20.14
N LEU A 333 -8.03 -8.37 -20.69
CA LEU A 333 -9.13 -7.42 -20.95
C LEU A 333 -9.27 -7.07 -22.44
N GLY A 334 -8.22 -7.26 -23.24
CA GLY A 334 -8.15 -6.89 -24.65
C GLY A 334 -7.26 -5.68 -24.93
N ASP A 335 -6.84 -5.53 -26.19
CA ASP A 335 -5.82 -4.53 -26.59
C ASP A 335 -6.24 -3.09 -26.30
N LYS A 336 -7.55 -2.78 -26.37
CA LYS A 336 -8.10 -1.44 -26.07
C LYS A 336 -7.90 -0.98 -24.63
N PHE A 337 -7.52 -1.87 -23.73
CA PHE A 337 -7.25 -1.57 -22.32
C PHE A 337 -5.77 -1.31 -22.02
N THR A 338 -4.91 -1.35 -23.05
CA THR A 338 -3.49 -1.07 -22.90
C THR A 338 -3.22 0.44 -22.86
N LEU A 339 -2.27 0.84 -22.01
CA LEU A 339 -1.74 2.20 -21.93
C LEU A 339 -0.53 2.35 -22.86
N SER A 340 -0.16 3.59 -23.16
CA SER A 340 1.04 3.86 -23.96
C SER A 340 2.32 3.41 -23.24
N PHE A 341 3.35 3.07 -24.02
CA PHE A 341 4.63 2.63 -23.47
C PHE A 341 5.29 3.64 -22.49
N PRO A 342 5.28 4.97 -22.75
CA PRO A 342 5.81 5.94 -21.79
C PRO A 342 5.10 5.91 -20.43
N VAL A 343 3.79 5.66 -20.41
CA VAL A 343 3.02 5.50 -19.16
C VAL A 343 3.48 4.25 -18.43
N LEU A 344 3.58 3.12 -19.13
CA LEU A 344 4.06 1.87 -18.53
C LEU A 344 5.47 2.03 -17.95
N LEU A 345 6.38 2.73 -18.65
CA LEU A 345 7.72 3.00 -18.16
C LEU A 345 7.69 3.77 -16.83
N MET A 346 6.84 4.80 -16.72
CA MET A 346 6.67 5.54 -15.46
C MET A 346 6.06 4.70 -14.34
N ILE A 347 5.13 3.79 -14.66
CA ILE A 347 4.58 2.83 -13.68
C ILE A 347 5.71 1.94 -13.12
N VAL A 348 6.58 1.44 -14.00
CA VAL A 348 7.71 0.58 -13.63
C VAL A 348 8.74 1.34 -12.79
N LEU A 349 9.08 2.58 -13.15
CA LEU A 349 10.00 3.42 -12.39
C LEU A 349 9.46 3.72 -10.98
N ASN A 350 8.18 4.08 -10.86
CA ASN A 350 7.55 4.29 -9.56
C ASN A 350 7.52 3.00 -8.72
N PHE A 351 7.25 1.85 -9.33
CA PHE A 351 7.27 0.55 -8.65
C PHE A 351 8.66 0.20 -8.12
N TYR A 352 9.72 0.40 -8.92
CA TYR A 352 11.11 0.17 -8.50
C TYR A 352 11.49 1.05 -7.30
N VAL A 353 11.24 2.35 -7.38
CA VAL A 353 11.58 3.30 -6.31
C VAL A 353 10.79 2.97 -5.03
N LEU A 354 9.52 2.56 -5.14
CA LEU A 354 8.74 2.11 -3.99
C LEU A 354 9.41 0.93 -3.27
N GLY A 355 9.94 -0.04 -4.02
CA GLY A 355 10.66 -1.18 -3.47
C GLY A 355 11.98 -0.81 -2.81
N MET A 356 12.81 -0.04 -3.51
CA MET A 356 14.14 0.35 -3.05
C MET A 356 14.13 1.21 -1.77
N ARG A 357 13.00 1.87 -1.48
CA ARG A 357 12.77 2.58 -0.20
C ARG A 357 12.60 1.66 1.01
N LYS A 358 12.29 0.38 0.81
CA LYS A 358 11.86 -0.51 1.89
C LYS A 358 12.96 -0.82 2.92
N PRO A 359 14.22 -1.11 2.55
CA PRO A 359 15.27 -1.43 3.51
C PRO A 359 15.47 -0.31 4.53
N ILE A 360 15.70 0.92 4.06
CA ILE A 360 15.92 2.05 4.96
C ILE A 360 14.66 2.41 5.78
N ARG A 361 13.46 2.22 5.23
CA ARG A 361 12.21 2.34 6.00
C ARG A 361 12.10 1.32 7.12
N LEU A 362 12.55 0.07 6.92
CA LEU A 362 12.53 -0.94 7.99
C LEU A 362 13.44 -0.54 9.17
N PHE A 363 14.58 0.08 8.87
CA PHE A 363 15.46 0.65 9.89
C PHE A 363 14.86 1.89 10.56
N GLN A 364 14.15 2.74 9.81
CA GLN A 364 13.40 3.87 10.36
C GLN A 364 12.32 3.38 11.34
N ASP A 365 11.52 2.40 10.91
CA ASP A 365 10.42 1.84 11.71
C ASP A 365 10.95 1.17 12.97
N ALA A 366 12.09 0.47 12.88
CA ALA A 366 12.73 -0.20 14.01
C ALA A 366 13.40 0.77 15.00
N SER A 367 13.93 1.90 14.51
CA SER A 367 14.60 2.91 15.34
C SER A 367 13.66 3.96 15.93
N GLY A 368 12.45 4.11 15.38
CA GLY A 368 11.48 5.09 15.85
C GLY A 368 11.75 6.54 15.40
N ILE A 369 12.66 6.75 14.44
CA ILE A 369 13.03 8.07 13.92
C ILE A 369 11.94 8.58 12.97
N PHE A 370 10.89 9.20 13.53
CA PHE A 370 9.77 9.75 12.78
C PHE A 370 9.62 11.27 12.92
N TYR A 371 10.22 11.88 13.95
CA TYR A 371 9.99 13.29 14.27
C TYR A 371 10.89 14.20 13.44
N GLU A 372 12.11 13.78 13.19
CA GLU A 372 13.19 14.52 12.54
C GLU A 372 12.87 14.81 11.07
N ASN A 373 12.20 13.87 10.39
CA ASN A 373 11.81 14.00 8.98
C ASN A 373 10.31 14.29 8.77
N ARG A 374 9.56 14.62 9.82
CA ARG A 374 8.09 14.74 9.79
C ARG A 374 7.55 15.69 8.71
N HIS A 375 8.27 16.75 8.37
CA HIS A 375 7.82 17.74 7.38
C HIS A 375 8.08 17.30 5.93
N ILE A 376 9.02 16.37 5.70
CA ILE A 376 9.42 16.01 4.34
C ILE A 376 8.30 15.29 3.56
N PRO A 377 7.51 14.36 4.14
CA PRO A 377 6.36 13.79 3.43
C PRO A 377 5.36 14.83 2.96
N VAL A 378 5.12 15.91 3.73
CA VAL A 378 4.21 16.99 3.33
C VAL A 378 4.79 17.80 2.18
N ILE A 379 6.08 18.14 2.24
CA ILE A 379 6.78 18.81 1.12
C ILE A 379 6.71 17.93 -0.13
N GLY A 380 6.95 16.63 0.01
CA GLY A 380 6.83 15.65 -1.07
C GLY A 380 5.43 15.61 -1.68
N ALA A 381 4.39 15.71 -0.86
CA ALA A 381 3.00 15.76 -1.33
C ALA A 381 2.65 17.05 -2.09
N VAL A 382 3.12 18.21 -1.61
CA VAL A 382 2.93 19.49 -2.32
C VAL A 382 3.64 19.48 -3.66
N LEU A 383 4.90 19.01 -3.69
CA LEU A 383 5.68 18.92 -4.92
C LEU A 383 5.12 17.87 -5.87
N ASN A 384 4.62 16.75 -5.36
CA ASN A 384 3.91 15.75 -6.14
C ASN A 384 2.75 16.39 -6.90
N LEU A 385 1.82 17.04 -6.18
CA LEU A 385 0.66 17.67 -6.80
C LEU A 385 1.08 18.78 -7.78
N GLY A 386 2.04 19.62 -7.39
CA GLY A 386 2.54 20.71 -8.24
C GLY A 386 3.16 20.20 -9.54
N PHE A 387 4.04 19.20 -9.47
CA PHE A 387 4.64 18.59 -10.66
C PHE A 387 3.59 17.85 -11.50
N SER A 388 2.66 17.12 -10.88
CA SER A 388 1.60 16.43 -11.61
C SER A 388 0.70 17.41 -12.36
N LEU A 389 0.31 18.53 -11.75
CA LEU A 389 -0.46 19.60 -12.41
C LEU A 389 0.31 20.30 -13.53
N PHE A 390 1.63 20.47 -13.36
CA PHE A 390 2.47 21.06 -14.40
C PHE A 390 2.62 20.10 -15.60
N PHE A 391 3.10 18.89 -15.38
CA PHE A 391 3.43 17.94 -16.43
C PHE A 391 2.19 17.35 -17.14
N VAL A 392 1.03 17.26 -16.49
CA VAL A 392 -0.18 16.72 -17.14
C VAL A 392 -0.60 17.52 -18.37
N THR A 393 -0.36 18.83 -18.37
CA THR A 393 -0.79 19.73 -19.46
C THR A 393 -0.09 19.47 -20.80
N PHE A 394 1.11 18.87 -20.80
CA PHE A 394 1.87 18.58 -22.03
C PHE A 394 2.34 17.12 -22.17
N MET A 395 2.32 16.32 -21.10
CA MET A 395 2.69 14.89 -21.13
C MET A 395 1.53 13.95 -20.77
N GLY A 396 0.34 14.47 -20.47
CA GLY A 396 -0.83 13.69 -20.08
C GLY A 396 -0.55 12.78 -18.87
N LEU A 397 -0.96 11.51 -18.95
CA LEU A 397 -0.81 10.55 -17.85
C LEU A 397 0.66 10.30 -17.49
N THR A 398 1.56 10.27 -18.46
CA THR A 398 3.00 10.14 -18.24
C THR A 398 3.51 11.27 -17.33
N GLY A 399 2.99 12.48 -17.53
CA GLY A 399 3.36 13.66 -16.74
C GLY A 399 2.95 13.56 -15.27
N VAL A 400 1.74 13.07 -15.01
CA VAL A 400 1.27 12.82 -13.63
C VAL A 400 2.21 11.86 -12.91
N LEU A 401 2.53 10.73 -13.54
CA LEU A 401 3.39 9.71 -12.93
C LEU A 401 4.86 10.16 -12.80
N LEU A 402 5.33 11.04 -13.70
CA LEU A 402 6.63 11.68 -13.58
C LEU A 402 6.67 12.61 -12.36
N GLY A 403 5.59 13.35 -12.09
CA GLY A 403 5.43 14.14 -10.87
C GLY A 403 5.61 13.30 -9.61
N THR A 404 4.97 12.13 -9.56
CA THR A 404 5.11 11.14 -8.46
C THR A 404 6.51 10.58 -8.33
N PHE A 405 7.17 10.28 -9.45
CA PHE A 405 8.54 9.81 -9.44
C PHE A 405 9.49 10.88 -8.86
N LEU A 406 9.46 12.10 -9.39
CA LEU A 406 10.34 13.19 -8.98
C LEU A 406 10.12 13.62 -7.54
N SER A 407 8.86 13.73 -7.08
CA SER A 407 8.57 14.07 -5.69
C SER A 407 9.07 12.99 -4.73
N THR A 408 9.03 11.71 -5.15
CA THR A 408 9.51 10.59 -4.34
C THR A 408 11.03 10.58 -4.21
N LEU A 409 11.76 11.03 -5.25
CA LEU A 409 13.23 11.14 -5.20
C LEU A 409 13.71 12.10 -4.10
N ILE A 410 12.88 13.05 -3.65
CA ILE A 410 13.24 13.96 -2.55
C ILE A 410 13.35 13.18 -1.23
N LEU A 411 12.40 12.29 -0.96
CA LEU A 411 12.49 11.40 0.21
C LEU A 411 13.73 10.50 0.11
N TYR A 412 14.03 10.02 -1.10
CA TYR A 412 15.13 9.11 -1.36
C TYR A 412 16.51 9.78 -1.26
N GLY A 413 16.72 10.89 -1.95
CA GLY A 413 18.01 11.57 -2.06
C GLY A 413 18.29 12.58 -0.95
N TYR A 414 17.28 13.03 -0.20
CA TYR A 414 17.48 13.99 0.88
C TYR A 414 17.08 13.44 2.25
N SER A 415 15.84 12.96 2.41
CA SER A 415 15.34 12.61 3.74
C SER A 415 16.05 11.41 4.35
N PHE A 416 16.06 10.29 3.63
CA PHE A 416 16.60 9.03 4.10
C PHE A 416 18.10 9.07 4.41
N PRO A 417 18.96 9.63 3.54
CA PRO A 417 20.38 9.73 3.83
C PRO A 417 20.66 10.59 5.07
N LYS A 418 20.01 11.77 5.17
CA LYS A 418 20.28 12.77 6.20
C LYS A 418 19.75 12.38 7.57
N TYR A 419 18.50 11.92 7.65
CA TYR A 419 17.83 11.74 8.94
C TYR A 419 17.88 10.29 9.46
N ILE A 420 18.19 9.31 8.61
CA ILE A 420 18.10 7.89 8.98
C ILE A 420 19.44 7.20 8.77
N TYR A 421 19.95 7.17 7.54
CA TYR A 421 21.17 6.42 7.20
C TYR A 421 22.40 6.92 7.97
N SER A 422 22.70 8.22 7.88
CA SER A 422 23.89 8.77 8.51
C SER A 422 23.85 8.67 10.05
N PRO A 423 22.74 9.04 10.74
CA PRO A 423 22.65 8.89 12.18
C PRO A 423 22.68 7.44 12.69
N LEU A 424 22.12 6.48 11.94
CA LEU A 424 22.09 5.07 12.39
C LEU A 424 23.40 4.33 12.16
N PHE A 425 24.08 4.60 11.03
CA PHE A 425 25.27 3.83 10.64
C PHE A 425 26.59 4.58 10.88
N ASN A 426 26.53 5.85 11.29
CA ASN A 426 27.69 6.72 11.43
C ASN A 426 28.53 6.78 10.12
N ARG A 427 27.84 6.86 8.99
CA ARG A 427 28.42 6.90 7.63
C ARG A 427 28.06 8.23 6.95
N PRO A 428 28.91 8.73 6.05
CA PRO A 428 28.59 9.95 5.31
C PRO A 428 27.41 9.74 4.37
N ILE A 429 26.63 10.81 4.16
CA ILE A 429 25.48 10.82 3.24
C ILE A 429 25.87 10.42 1.81
N SER A 430 27.08 10.78 1.38
CA SER A 430 27.61 10.45 0.06
C SER A 430 27.61 8.96 -0.22
N ASP A 431 27.92 8.12 0.77
CA ASP A 431 28.00 6.67 0.59
C ASP A 431 26.65 6.10 0.17
N TYR A 432 25.58 6.54 0.84
CA TYR A 432 24.21 6.18 0.48
C TYR A 432 23.86 6.63 -0.93
N ILE A 433 24.13 7.89 -1.27
CA ILE A 433 23.80 8.43 -2.61
C ILE A 433 24.55 7.68 -3.70
N ILE A 434 25.84 7.40 -3.51
CA ILE A 434 26.65 6.64 -4.47
C ILE A 434 26.12 5.21 -4.62
N GLU A 435 25.78 4.54 -3.52
CA GLU A 435 25.15 3.22 -3.55
C GLU A 435 23.85 3.23 -4.36
N GLN A 436 22.97 4.20 -4.08
CA GLN A 436 21.68 4.31 -4.77
C GLN A 436 21.81 4.68 -6.24
N LEU A 437 22.76 5.54 -6.60
CA LEU A 437 23.04 5.87 -8.00
C LEU A 437 23.62 4.66 -8.75
N LYS A 438 24.47 3.85 -8.12
CA LYS A 438 24.96 2.60 -8.72
C LYS A 438 23.81 1.63 -9.00
N TYR A 439 22.94 1.41 -8.02
CA TYR A 439 21.75 0.57 -8.23
C TYR A 439 20.83 1.14 -9.31
N LEU A 440 20.56 2.45 -9.30
CA LEU A 440 19.74 3.09 -10.33
C LEU A 440 20.36 2.97 -11.73
N ALA A 441 21.68 3.10 -11.86
CA ALA A 441 22.37 2.95 -13.14
C ALA A 441 22.28 1.52 -13.68
N ILE A 442 22.54 0.52 -12.84
CA ILE A 442 22.42 -0.91 -13.22
C ILE A 442 20.97 -1.24 -13.58
N PHE A 443 20.01 -0.74 -12.80
CA PHE A 443 18.60 -0.87 -13.12
C PHE A 443 18.23 -0.18 -14.44
N GLY A 444 18.80 0.99 -14.73
CA GLY A 444 18.66 1.67 -16.02
C GLY A 444 19.12 0.79 -17.18
N CYS A 445 20.26 0.11 -17.07
CA CYS A 445 20.71 -0.86 -18.07
C CYS A 445 19.72 -2.02 -18.26
N ILE A 446 19.21 -2.59 -17.16
CA ILE A 446 18.19 -3.66 -17.19
C ILE A 446 16.91 -3.15 -17.90
N LEU A 447 16.46 -1.94 -17.59
CA LEU A 447 15.29 -1.33 -18.22
C LEU A 447 15.50 -1.08 -19.71
N LEU A 448 16.69 -0.62 -20.13
CA LEU A 448 17.02 -0.42 -21.53
C LEU A 448 17.00 -1.73 -22.30
N LEU A 449 17.63 -2.77 -21.76
CA LEU A 449 17.62 -4.12 -22.35
C LEU A 449 16.19 -4.70 -22.42
N SER A 450 15.40 -4.50 -21.37
CA SER A 450 14.00 -4.94 -21.32
C SER A 450 13.16 -4.18 -22.35
N SER A 451 13.36 -2.86 -22.47
CA SER A 451 12.67 -2.00 -23.45
C SER A 451 13.01 -2.41 -24.88
N ALA A 452 14.29 -2.64 -25.19
CA ALA A 452 14.72 -3.14 -26.49
C ALA A 452 14.07 -4.50 -26.81
N SER A 453 13.95 -5.39 -25.82
CA SER A 453 13.30 -6.69 -25.98
C SER A 453 11.80 -6.56 -26.30
N THR A 454 11.12 -5.52 -25.83
CA THR A 454 9.70 -5.28 -26.20
C THR A 454 9.50 -5.01 -27.69
N LEU A 455 10.50 -4.45 -28.38
CA LEU A 455 10.45 -4.22 -29.84
C LEU A 455 10.53 -5.53 -30.64
N LEU A 456 11.14 -6.58 -30.06
CA LEU A 456 11.16 -7.91 -30.65
C LEU A 456 9.84 -8.63 -30.37
N LEU A 457 9.34 -8.54 -29.13
CA LEU A 457 8.08 -9.15 -28.72
C LEU A 457 6.87 -8.57 -29.45
N SER A 458 6.89 -7.29 -29.83
CA SER A 458 5.79 -6.66 -30.59
C SER A 458 5.61 -7.22 -32.00
N ARG A 459 6.59 -7.98 -32.53
CA ARG A 459 6.45 -8.71 -33.80
C ARG A 459 5.59 -9.96 -33.68
N ILE A 460 5.35 -10.44 -32.46
CA ILE A 460 4.50 -11.60 -32.19
C ILE A 460 3.05 -11.13 -32.14
N THR A 461 2.26 -11.53 -33.13
CA THR A 461 0.83 -11.14 -33.25
C THR A 461 -0.07 -11.85 -32.26
N ASN A 462 0.30 -13.05 -31.80
CA ASN A 462 -0.49 -13.81 -30.83
C ASN A 462 -0.16 -13.36 -29.39
N ASN A 463 -1.13 -12.74 -28.72
CA ASN A 463 -0.98 -12.22 -27.36
C ASN A 463 -0.59 -13.28 -26.31
N TRP A 464 -1.04 -14.54 -26.46
CA TRP A 464 -0.64 -15.63 -25.56
C TRP A 464 0.82 -16.04 -25.75
N ILE A 465 1.29 -16.12 -26.99
CA ILE A 465 2.69 -16.43 -27.30
C ILE A 465 3.59 -15.28 -26.84
N SER A 466 3.17 -14.04 -27.10
CA SER A 466 3.88 -12.83 -26.64
C SER A 466 3.99 -12.79 -25.12
N LEU A 467 2.91 -13.14 -24.39
CA LEU A 467 2.92 -13.24 -22.94
C LEU A 467 3.90 -14.31 -22.44
N MET A 468 3.87 -15.50 -23.03
CA MET A 468 4.76 -16.59 -22.61
C MET A 468 6.24 -16.25 -22.87
N ALA A 469 6.56 -15.69 -24.04
CA ALA A 469 7.90 -15.21 -24.37
C ALA A 469 8.34 -14.09 -23.42
N SER A 470 7.43 -13.17 -23.07
CA SER A 470 7.69 -12.09 -22.11
C SER A 470 8.02 -12.63 -20.71
N ILE A 471 7.32 -13.67 -20.24
CA ILE A 471 7.58 -14.31 -18.94
C ILE A 471 8.97 -14.98 -18.94
N ILE A 472 9.32 -15.70 -20.02
CA ILE A 472 10.64 -16.34 -20.13
C ILE A 472 11.75 -15.28 -20.12
N LEU A 473 11.62 -14.23 -20.92
CA LEU A 473 12.60 -13.13 -20.95
C LEU A 473 12.70 -12.42 -19.61
N ALA A 474 11.58 -12.20 -18.93
CA ALA A 474 11.53 -11.59 -17.60
C ALA A 474 12.28 -12.42 -16.53
N LEU A 475 12.32 -13.74 -16.67
CA LEU A 475 13.07 -14.61 -15.76
C LEU A 475 14.56 -14.62 -16.10
N VAL A 476 14.92 -14.63 -17.38
CA VAL A 476 16.31 -14.81 -17.80
C VAL A 476 17.09 -13.50 -17.83
N LEU A 477 16.54 -12.46 -18.44
CA LEU A 477 17.26 -11.21 -18.76
C LEU A 477 17.76 -10.48 -17.50
N PRO A 478 16.91 -10.07 -16.55
CA PRO A 478 17.38 -9.33 -15.38
C PRO A 478 18.25 -10.20 -14.47
N ASN A 479 17.88 -11.46 -14.25
CA ASN A 479 18.64 -12.35 -13.36
C ASN A 479 20.01 -12.73 -13.95
N GLY A 480 20.08 -12.98 -15.26
CA GLY A 480 21.33 -13.23 -15.97
C GLY A 480 22.25 -12.01 -15.91
N PHE A 481 21.72 -10.82 -16.19
CA PHE A 481 22.48 -9.57 -16.12
C PHE A 481 23.01 -9.29 -14.71
N LEU A 482 22.15 -9.43 -13.68
CA LEU A 482 22.55 -9.26 -12.29
C LEU A 482 23.58 -10.31 -11.85
N PHE A 483 23.42 -11.57 -12.27
CA PHE A 483 24.39 -12.61 -11.99
C PHE A 483 25.76 -12.28 -12.58
N LEU A 484 25.83 -11.85 -13.83
CA LEU A 484 27.10 -11.46 -14.46
C LEU A 484 27.83 -10.37 -13.67
N ILE A 485 27.10 -9.38 -13.15
CA ILE A 485 27.69 -8.28 -12.39
C ILE A 485 28.06 -8.70 -10.96
N TYR A 486 27.19 -9.42 -10.27
CA TYR A 486 27.27 -9.58 -8.81
C TYR A 486 27.77 -10.95 -8.34
N HIS A 487 27.97 -11.94 -9.21
CA HIS A 487 28.36 -13.30 -8.77
C HIS A 487 29.62 -13.37 -7.89
N GLN A 488 30.53 -12.39 -7.99
CA GLN A 488 31.77 -12.33 -7.19
C GLN A 488 31.66 -11.44 -5.94
N THR A 489 30.54 -10.74 -5.76
CA THR A 489 30.36 -9.80 -4.63
C THR A 489 30.09 -10.55 -3.32
N SER A 490 30.51 -9.96 -2.20
CA SER A 490 30.35 -10.57 -0.87
C SER A 490 28.88 -10.77 -0.51
N GLU A 491 27.99 -9.89 -0.94
CA GLU A 491 26.55 -9.99 -0.73
C GLU A 491 25.97 -11.20 -1.48
N PHE A 492 26.38 -11.43 -2.73
CA PHE A 492 25.95 -12.61 -3.48
C PHE A 492 26.46 -13.90 -2.84
N GLN A 493 27.73 -13.92 -2.41
CA GLN A 493 28.30 -15.08 -1.72
C GLN A 493 27.61 -15.35 -0.37
N TYR A 494 27.21 -14.29 0.36
CA TYR A 494 26.41 -14.39 1.57
C TYR A 494 25.09 -15.12 1.30
N PHE A 495 24.30 -14.66 0.32
CA PHE A 495 23.02 -15.30 -0.01
C PHE A 495 23.18 -16.71 -0.59
N LYS A 496 24.22 -16.96 -1.39
CA LYS A 496 24.56 -18.31 -1.88
C LYS A 496 24.85 -19.25 -0.72
N SER A 497 25.65 -18.81 0.27
CA SER A 497 25.98 -19.61 1.45
C SER A 497 24.74 -19.88 2.33
N LEU A 498 23.83 -18.90 2.44
CA LEU A 498 22.58 -19.04 3.18
C LEU A 498 21.66 -20.08 2.51
N LEU A 499 21.48 -19.99 1.20
CA LEU A 499 20.70 -20.95 0.42
C LEU A 499 21.27 -22.37 0.53
N TYR A 500 22.60 -22.53 0.41
CA TYR A 500 23.24 -23.83 0.57
C TYR A 500 23.00 -24.44 1.96
N ARG A 501 23.04 -23.63 3.02
CA ARG A 501 22.75 -24.09 4.39
C ARG A 501 21.28 -24.50 4.58
N ILE A 502 20.35 -23.80 3.93
CA ILE A 502 18.92 -24.15 3.97
C ILE A 502 18.70 -25.49 3.26
N VAL A 503 19.20 -25.62 2.03
CA VAL A 503 19.03 -26.83 1.21
C VAL A 503 19.66 -28.06 1.88
N LYS A 504 20.80 -27.91 2.56
CA LYS A 504 21.46 -29.02 3.28
C LYS A 504 20.77 -29.41 4.61
N ARG A 505 19.85 -28.58 5.11
CA ARG A 505 19.10 -28.81 6.36
C ARG A 505 17.69 -29.38 6.12
N THR A 506 17.12 -29.15 4.95
CA THR A 506 16.02 -29.96 4.37
C THR A 506 16.56 -31.26 3.83
#